data_AF-A0A9D7T343-F1
#
_entry.id   AF-A0A9D7T343-F1
#
_cell.length_a   1.000
_cell.length_b   1.000
_cell.length_c   1.000
_cell.angle_alpha   90.00
_cell.angle_beta   90.00
_cell.angle_gamma   90.00
#
_symmetry.space_group_name_H-M   'P 1'
#
loop_
_entity.id
_entity.type
_entity.pdbx_description
1 polymer ?
#
loop_
_entity_poly.entity_id
_entity_poly.type
_entity_poly.pdbx_seq_one_letter_code
_entity_poly.pdbx_strand_id
1 'polypeptide(L)'
;MSRRHRAEKRQVVPDIRYSSPLVAHLVNVIMKSGKKNLAQRIVYGAFEKVSEKLEKGDPVDLLIGALENARPRLEVKSRRVGGATYQVPVEISYERQESLALRWIVD
;
A
#
# COMPACT_ATOMS: atom_id res chain seq x y z
N MET A 1 7.84 -17.52 -13.54
CA MET A 1 8.27 -18.48 -12.49
C MET A 1 9.61 -18.02 -11.92
N SER A 2 9.71 -17.86 -10.60
CA SER A 2 10.74 -17.06 -9.90
C SER A 2 12.09 -17.76 -9.62
N ARG A 3 12.36 -18.95 -10.16
CA ARG A 3 13.60 -19.69 -9.80
C ARG A 3 14.87 -19.15 -10.46
N ARG A 4 14.75 -18.49 -11.62
CA ARG A 4 15.91 -17.96 -12.38
C ARG A 4 15.73 -16.54 -12.90
N HIS A 5 14.51 -16.13 -13.22
CA HIS A 5 14.24 -14.81 -13.79
C HIS A 5 13.27 -14.02 -12.91
N ARG A 6 13.63 -12.76 -12.64
CA ARG A 6 12.75 -11.81 -11.96
C ARG A 6 11.71 -11.32 -12.96
N ALA A 7 10.45 -11.26 -12.57
CA ALA A 7 9.42 -10.67 -13.41
C ALA A 7 9.66 -9.16 -13.54
N GLU A 8 9.39 -8.62 -14.73
CA GLU A 8 9.41 -7.18 -14.96
C GLU A 8 8.31 -6.50 -14.13
N LYS A 9 8.66 -5.34 -13.56
CA LYS A 9 7.71 -4.54 -12.79
C LYS A 9 6.86 -3.72 -13.75
N ARG A 10 5.54 -3.86 -13.64
CA ARG A 10 4.59 -3.05 -14.41
C ARG A 10 4.53 -1.65 -13.80
N GLN A 11 4.57 -0.63 -14.64
CA GLN A 11 4.37 0.75 -14.21
C GLN A 11 2.88 1.01 -13.95
N VAL A 12 2.58 1.70 -12.86
CA VAL A 12 1.21 2.07 -12.50
C VAL A 12 0.90 3.43 -13.10
N VAL A 13 -0.20 3.51 -13.86
CA VAL A 13 -0.69 4.79 -14.37
C VAL A 13 -1.21 5.63 -13.19
N PRO A 14 -0.82 6.91 -13.07
CA PRO A 14 -1.31 7.80 -12.01
C PRO A 14 -2.83 7.96 -12.02
N ASP A 15 -3.38 8.34 -10.86
CA ASP A 15 -4.81 8.59 -10.73
C ASP A 15 -5.25 9.81 -11.57
N ILE A 16 -6.47 9.79 -12.11
CA ILE A 16 -6.97 10.87 -12.98
C ILE A 16 -7.34 12.12 -12.18
N ARG A 17 -7.86 11.97 -10.95
CA ARG A 17 -8.34 13.10 -10.14
C ARG A 17 -7.20 13.79 -9.41
N TYR A 18 -6.30 13.01 -8.81
CA TYR A 18 -5.22 13.53 -7.97
C TYR A 18 -3.84 13.48 -8.63
N SER A 19 -3.72 12.95 -9.85
CA SER A 19 -2.44 12.77 -10.57
C SER A 19 -1.37 12.03 -9.76
N SER A 20 -1.78 11.23 -8.76
CA SER A 20 -0.89 10.58 -7.81
C SER A 20 -0.82 9.07 -8.08
N PRO A 21 0.39 8.48 -8.21
CA PRO A 21 0.56 7.03 -8.35
C PRO A 21 0.18 6.28 -7.07
N LEU A 22 0.30 6.94 -5.90
CA LEU A 22 -0.01 6.34 -4.60
C LEU A 22 -1.53 6.16 -4.41
N VAL A 23 -2.32 7.13 -4.86
CA VAL A 23 -3.80 7.01 -4.90
C VAL A 23 -4.21 5.90 -5.86
N ALA A 24 -3.59 5.82 -7.04
CA ALA A 24 -3.85 4.72 -7.98
C ALA A 24 -3.52 3.34 -7.38
N HIS A 25 -2.45 3.24 -6.59
CA HIS A 25 -2.09 2.03 -5.89
C HIS A 25 -3.15 1.65 -4.83
N LEU A 26 -3.61 2.60 -4.02
CA LEU A 26 -4.68 2.39 -3.04
C LEU A 26 -5.99 1.90 -3.69
N VAL A 27 -6.40 2.51 -4.81
CA VAL A 27 -7.58 2.08 -5.58
C VAL A 27 -7.43 0.62 -6.02
N ASN A 28 -6.24 0.22 -6.49
CA ASN A 28 -5.99 -1.16 -6.92
C ASN A 28 -6.00 -2.16 -5.75
N VAL A 29 -5.55 -1.75 -4.56
CA VAL A 29 -5.59 -2.60 -3.35
C VAL A 29 -7.04 -2.82 -2.88
N ILE A 30 -7.88 -1.78 -2.91
CA ILE A 30 -9.31 -1.87 -2.53
C ILE A 30 -10.14 -2.63 -3.57
N MET A 31 -9.71 -2.61 -4.84
CA MET A 31 -10.46 -3.20 -5.94
C MET A 31 -10.64 -4.72 -5.78
N LYS A 32 -11.89 -5.14 -5.64
CA LYS A 32 -12.30 -6.55 -5.64
C LYS A 32 -13.00 -6.92 -6.94
N SER A 33 -12.73 -8.13 -7.46
CA SER A 33 -13.35 -8.66 -8.68
C SER A 33 -13.23 -7.75 -9.92
N GLY A 34 -12.16 -6.97 -10.03
CA GLY A 34 -11.93 -6.06 -11.17
C GLY A 34 -12.84 -4.82 -11.22
N LYS A 35 -13.63 -4.55 -10.17
CA LYS A 35 -14.58 -3.42 -10.13
C LYS A 35 -13.88 -2.08 -9.85
N LYS A 36 -13.10 -1.57 -10.81
CA LYS A 36 -12.30 -0.36 -10.65
C LYS A 36 -13.14 0.90 -10.38
N ASN A 37 -14.23 1.10 -11.13
CA ASN A 37 -15.12 2.25 -10.93
C ASN A 37 -15.70 2.29 -9.51
N LEU A 38 -16.07 1.13 -8.95
CA LEU A 38 -16.58 1.05 -7.59
C LEU A 38 -15.49 1.38 -6.57
N ALA A 39 -14.28 0.84 -6.76
CA ALA A 39 -13.14 1.13 -5.90
C ALA A 39 -12.77 2.63 -5.89
N GLN A 40 -12.75 3.28 -7.06
CA GLN A 40 -12.53 4.72 -7.17
C GLN A 40 -13.58 5.53 -6.41
N ARG A 41 -14.87 5.19 -6.57
CA ARG A 41 -15.95 5.84 -5.83
C ARG A 41 -15.78 5.72 -4.31
N ILE A 42 -15.36 4.55 -3.82
CA ILE A 42 -15.11 4.33 -2.40
C ILE A 42 -13.93 5.19 -1.91
N VAL A 43 -12.81 5.19 -2.62
CA VAL A 43 -11.63 5.97 -2.25
C VAL A 43 -11.92 7.47 -2.24
N TYR A 44 -12.52 7.98 -3.31
CA TYR A 44 -12.83 9.40 -3.40
C TYR A 44 -13.87 9.82 -2.37
N GLY A 45 -14.91 9.01 -2.14
CA GLY A 45 -15.88 9.26 -1.06
C GLY A 45 -15.26 9.19 0.33
N ALA A 46 -14.22 8.38 0.55
CA ALA A 46 -13.47 8.37 1.80
C ALA A 46 -12.64 9.66 1.98
N PHE A 47 -11.97 10.12 0.92
CA PHE A 47 -11.23 11.39 0.95
C PHE A 47 -12.12 12.59 1.20
N GLU A 48 -13.31 12.64 0.60
CA GLU A 48 -14.30 13.70 0.85
C GLU A 48 -14.70 13.72 2.34
N LYS A 49 -15.03 12.57 2.93
CA LYS A 49 -15.36 12.47 4.37
C LYS A 49 -14.21 12.86 5.29
N VAL A 50 -12.97 12.54 4.91
CA VAL A 50 -11.79 12.90 5.70
C VAL A 50 -11.53 14.41 5.61
N SER A 51 -11.70 14.99 4.43
CA SER A 51 -11.58 16.43 4.20
C SER A 51 -12.62 17.22 4.99
N GLU A 52 -13.87 16.75 5.04
CA GLU A 52 -14.93 17.34 5.87
C GLU A 52 -14.59 17.33 7.36
N LYS A 53 -13.98 16.25 7.87
CA LYS A 53 -13.67 16.10 9.30
C LYS A 53 -12.46 16.91 9.77
N LEU A 54 -11.43 17.00 8.95
CA LEU A 54 -10.19 17.68 9.32
C LEU A 54 -10.23 19.18 8.99
N GLU A 55 -11.21 19.61 8.19
CA GLU A 55 -11.48 20.99 7.74
C GLU A 55 -10.31 21.70 7.02
N LYS A 56 -9.10 21.11 7.02
CA LYS A 56 -7.86 21.61 6.40
C LYS A 56 -6.93 20.44 6.02
N GLY A 57 -6.39 20.48 4.81
CA GLY A 57 -5.36 19.56 4.31
C GLY A 57 -5.72 18.90 2.99
N ASP A 58 -4.73 18.75 2.09
CA ASP A 58 -4.89 17.96 0.87
C ASP A 58 -5.07 16.47 1.26
N PRO A 59 -6.14 15.79 0.79
CA PRO A 59 -6.31 14.35 1.01
C PRO A 59 -5.09 13.50 0.64
N VAL A 60 -4.29 13.93 -0.33
CA VAL A 60 -3.07 13.23 -0.73
C VAL A 60 -2.01 13.32 0.37
N ASP A 61 -1.80 14.49 0.96
CA ASP A 61 -0.84 14.69 2.05
C ASP A 61 -1.24 13.92 3.31
N LEU A 62 -2.54 13.88 3.60
CA LEU A 62 -3.08 13.08 4.70
C LEU A 62 -2.82 11.59 4.51
N LEU A 63 -2.99 11.09 3.27
CA LEU A 63 -2.67 9.71 2.96
C LEU A 63 -1.17 9.42 3.11
N ILE A 64 -0.30 10.34 2.70
CA ILE A 64 1.16 10.21 2.91
C ILE A 64 1.46 10.13 4.41
N GLY A 65 0.91 11.03 5.23
CA GLY A 65 1.09 11.01 6.68
C GLY A 65 0.59 9.72 7.34
N ALA A 66 -0.57 9.21 6.91
CA ALA A 66 -1.09 7.92 7.38
C ALA A 66 -0.16 6.76 6.99
N LEU A 67 0.37 6.78 5.77
CA LEU A 67 1.27 5.76 5.27
C LEU A 67 2.60 5.77 6.03
N GLU A 68 3.19 6.94 6.29
CA GLU A 68 4.39 7.10 7.12
C GLU A 68 4.26 6.40 8.48
N ASN A 69 3.10 6.58 9.13
CA ASN A 69 2.81 5.96 10.43
C ASN A 69 2.59 4.44 10.35
N ALA A 70 2.02 3.95 9.25
CA ALA A 70 1.73 2.52 9.05
C ALA A 70 2.92 1.73 8.48
N ARG A 71 3.97 2.39 7.97
CA ARG A 71 5.09 1.70 7.29
C ARG A 71 5.97 0.91 8.27
N PRO A 72 6.09 -0.43 8.10
CA PRO A 72 7.00 -1.23 8.90
C PRO A 72 8.44 -1.09 8.38
N ARG A 73 9.41 -0.99 9.30
CA ARG A 73 10.85 -0.96 8.95
C ARG A 73 11.47 -2.35 8.88
N LEU A 74 11.02 -3.26 9.74
CA LEU A 74 11.52 -4.64 9.86
C LEU A 74 10.35 -5.62 9.78
N GLU A 75 10.56 -6.75 9.11
CA GLU A 75 9.66 -7.92 9.18
C GLU A 75 10.41 -9.11 9.77
N VAL A 76 9.69 -10.00 10.44
CA VAL A 76 10.24 -11.28 10.86
C VAL A 76 10.12 -12.30 9.73
N LYS A 77 11.21 -13.00 9.42
CA LYS A 77 11.22 -14.15 8.53
C LYS A 77 11.60 -15.40 9.28
N SER A 78 10.81 -16.45 9.08
CA SER A 78 11.12 -17.76 9.66
C SER A 78 12.32 -18.38 8.96
N ARG A 79 13.38 -18.69 9.71
CA ARG A 79 14.60 -19.33 9.24
C ARG A 79 14.89 -20.57 10.07
N ARG A 80 15.20 -21.68 9.41
CA ARG A 80 15.54 -22.94 10.09
C ARG A 80 17.04 -23.01 10.34
N VAL A 81 17.44 -23.19 11.60
CA VAL A 81 18.84 -23.28 12.03
C VAL A 81 18.94 -24.36 13.10
N GLY A 82 19.87 -25.32 12.95
CA GLY A 82 20.14 -26.32 13.99
C GLY A 82 18.94 -27.20 14.39
N GLY A 83 17.96 -27.39 13.49
CA GLY A 83 16.77 -28.21 13.76
C GLY A 83 15.53 -27.43 14.20
N ALA A 84 15.68 -26.20 14.71
CA ALA A 84 14.59 -25.31 15.15
C ALA A 84 14.31 -24.17 14.15
N THR A 85 13.13 -23.56 14.24
CA THR A 85 12.72 -22.41 13.41
C THR A 85 12.78 -21.14 14.24
N TYR A 86 13.58 -20.18 13.78
CA TYR A 86 13.77 -18.88 14.43
C TYR A 86 13.11 -17.77 13.61
N GLN A 87 12.57 -16.77 14.28
CA GLN A 87 12.15 -15.52 13.64
C GLN A 87 13.36 -14.60 13.54
N VAL A 88 13.82 -14.37 12.31
CA VAL A 88 14.96 -13.49 12.03
C VAL A 88 14.43 -12.15 11.54
N PRO A 89 14.78 -11.02 12.18
CA PRO A 89 14.40 -9.70 11.70
C PRO A 89 15.15 -9.39 10.39
N VAL A 90 14.43 -8.90 9.40
CA VAL A 90 14.97 -8.52 8.09
C VAL A 90 14.41 -7.16 7.70
N GLU A 91 15.27 -6.31 7.16
CA GLU A 91 14.88 -5.00 6.62
C GLU A 91 13.95 -5.16 5.41
N ILE A 92 12.92 -4.32 5.38
CA ILE A 92 11.92 -4.30 4.31
C ILE A 92 12.32 -3.25 3.29
N SER A 93 12.33 -3.60 2.00
CA SER A 93 12.53 -2.63 0.92
C SER A 93 11.38 -1.62 0.85
N TYR A 94 11.66 -0.35 0.52
CA TYR A 94 10.66 0.73 0.46
C TYR A 94 9.35 0.37 -0.25
N GLU A 95 9.41 -0.18 -1.46
CA GLU A 95 8.22 -0.58 -2.24
C GLU A 95 7.32 -1.58 -1.50
N ARG A 96 7.94 -2.48 -0.72
CA ARG A 96 7.24 -3.48 0.10
C ARG A 96 6.68 -2.84 1.36
N GLN A 97 7.37 -1.87 1.96
CA GLN A 97 6.85 -1.12 3.10
C GLN A 97 5.56 -0.39 2.71
N GLU A 98 5.57 0.31 1.58
CA GLU A 98 4.39 1.00 1.04
C GLU A 98 3.24 0.02 0.77
N SER A 99 3.54 -1.10 0.11
CA SER A 99 2.54 -2.14 -0.19
C SER A 99 1.92 -2.77 1.06
N LEU A 100 2.72 -2.98 2.11
CA LEU A 100 2.25 -3.52 3.39
C LEU A 100 1.39 -2.49 4.14
N ALA A 101 1.84 -1.24 4.19
CA ALA A 101 1.11 -0.16 4.83
C ALA A 101 -0.27 0.03 4.21
N LEU A 102 -0.35 0.11 2.87
CA LEU A 102 -1.63 0.23 2.16
C LEU A 102 -2.54 -0.97 2.42
N ARG A 103 -1.99 -2.19 2.52
CA ARG A 103 -2.78 -3.38 2.82
C ARG A 103 -3.34 -3.33 4.24
N TRP A 104 -2.54 -2.96 5.24
CA TRP A 104 -2.99 -2.84 6.63
C TRP A 104 -4.02 -1.73 6.86
N ILE A 105 -3.95 -0.65 6.08
CA ILE A 105 -4.96 0.42 6.13
C ILE A 105 -6.31 -0.06 5.56
N VAL A 106 -6.29 -1.02 4.63
CA VAL A 106 -7.48 -1.50 3.91
C VAL A 106 -8.12 -2.74 4.55
N ASP A 107 -7.30 -3.65 5.08
CA ASP A 107 -7.73 -4.91 5.73
C ASP A 107 -8.56 -4.66 7.00
#